data_AF-A0A2V9PA54-F1
#
_entry.id   AF-A0A2V9PA54-F1
#
_cell.length_a   1.000
_cell.length_b   1.000
_cell.length_c   1.000
_cell.angle_alpha   90.00
_cell.angle_beta   90.00
_cell.angle_gamma   90.00
#
_symmetry.space_group_name_H-M   'P 1'
#
loop_
_entity.id
_entity.type
_entity.pdbx_description
1 polymer ?
#
loop_
_entity_poly.entity_id
_entity_poly.type
_entity_poly.pdbx_seq_one_letter_code
_entity_poly.pdbx_strand_id
1 'polypeptide(L)'
;MKCSAAVFVTVLLLGALGCAQDASPASSSQDAGQSVASAAKASRAKIDLKQAKEADIRRLLELTHAGALATQTMESMEGNIKPLMTNSFPPGEYRDKLIDLFFVKFHSKFDQQALLDLAVPVYDKYYSDDEVKDLIRLYSTPLGQKMLATLPKVMAELQAAGQKQGEELGRQSMMEVLAEHPEMEKALQAAAKTAQPAK
;
A
#
# COMPACT_ATOMS: atom_id res chain seq x y z
N MET A 1 3.04 13.28 -51.18
CA MET A 1 2.65 11.89 -51.46
C MET A 1 1.59 11.48 -50.42
N LYS A 2 0.36 11.20 -50.91
CA LYS A 2 -0.77 10.42 -50.33
C LYS A 2 -1.16 10.75 -48.87
N CYS A 3 -2.25 11.48 -48.53
CA CYS A 3 -3.66 11.49 -49.00
C CYS A 3 -4.38 10.14 -48.98
N SER A 4 -5.33 9.98 -48.05
CA SER A 4 -6.76 9.72 -48.31
C SER A 4 -7.53 9.52 -46.98
N ALA A 5 -8.80 9.82 -46.79
CA ALA A 5 -9.78 10.78 -47.33
C ALA A 5 -11.16 10.28 -46.83
N ALA A 6 -12.01 11.16 -46.31
CA ALA A 6 -13.46 11.19 -46.53
C ALA A 6 -14.04 12.41 -45.76
N VAL A 7 -14.23 13.59 -46.37
CA VAL A 7 -15.37 13.97 -47.25
C VAL A 7 -16.60 14.31 -46.38
N PHE A 8 -17.29 15.47 -46.41
CA PHE A 8 -17.54 16.51 -47.42
C PHE A 8 -17.71 17.88 -46.73
N VAL A 9 -17.12 18.93 -47.30
CA VAL A 9 -17.52 20.35 -47.15
C VAL A 9 -18.66 20.56 -48.17
N THR A 10 -19.75 21.30 -47.97
CA THR A 10 -19.81 22.76 -48.15
C THR A 10 -21.25 23.26 -47.99
N VAL A 11 -21.42 24.26 -47.11
CA VAL A 11 -22.25 25.49 -47.16
C VAL A 11 -23.24 25.67 -48.34
N LEU A 12 -24.50 26.05 -48.03
CA LEU A 12 -25.16 27.24 -48.59
C LEU A 12 -26.52 27.54 -47.91
N LEU A 13 -26.55 28.67 -47.18
CA LEU A 13 -27.74 29.42 -46.80
C LEU A 13 -28.34 30.10 -48.04
N LEU A 14 -29.65 29.97 -48.26
CA LEU A 14 -30.47 31.03 -48.87
C LEU A 14 -31.93 30.86 -48.41
N GLY A 15 -32.46 31.87 -47.74
CA GLY A 15 -33.84 31.91 -47.28
C GLY A 15 -34.80 32.40 -48.36
N ALA A 16 -36.04 31.91 -48.32
CA ALA A 16 -37.21 32.62 -48.84
C ALA A 16 -38.48 32.12 -48.14
N LEU A 17 -39.21 33.09 -47.59
CA LEU A 17 -40.66 33.18 -47.37
C LEU A 17 -41.48 31.88 -47.22
N GLY A 18 -42.08 31.71 -46.03
CA GLY A 18 -43.24 30.85 -45.81
C GLY A 18 -43.93 31.25 -44.51
N CYS A 19 -45.24 31.48 -44.60
CA CYS A 19 -46.07 32.20 -43.64
C CYS A 19 -46.13 31.63 -42.22
N ALA A 20 -46.50 32.52 -41.29
CA ALA A 20 -46.87 32.26 -39.91
C ALA A 20 -47.89 31.10 -39.76
N GLN A 21 -47.70 30.31 -38.71
CA GLN A 21 -48.79 29.62 -38.01
C GLN A 21 -48.43 29.54 -36.52
N ASP A 22 -49.35 30.03 -35.70
CA ASP A 22 -49.33 30.05 -34.24
C ASP A 22 -48.90 28.71 -33.62
N ALA A 23 -47.95 28.76 -32.69
CA ALA A 23 -47.77 27.70 -31.69
C ALA A 23 -47.50 28.35 -30.33
N SER A 24 -48.38 28.04 -29.38
CA SER A 24 -48.37 28.49 -27.99
C SER A 24 -47.06 28.16 -27.25
N PRO A 25 -46.67 28.92 -26.21
CA PRO A 25 -45.49 28.63 -25.41
C PRO A 25 -45.84 27.61 -24.33
N ALA A 26 -45.69 26.32 -24.62
CA ALA A 26 -45.91 25.26 -23.62
C ALA A 26 -44.96 24.08 -23.83
N SER A 27 -43.67 24.25 -23.55
CA SER A 27 -42.75 23.10 -23.48
C SER A 27 -41.43 23.33 -22.72
N SER A 28 -41.21 24.46 -22.04
CA SER A 28 -39.91 24.73 -21.38
C SER A 28 -39.78 24.16 -19.95
N SER A 29 -40.85 23.63 -19.35
CA SER A 29 -40.83 23.12 -17.97
C SER A 29 -40.64 21.60 -17.83
N GLN A 30 -40.99 20.82 -18.86
CA GLN A 30 -40.85 19.35 -18.84
C GLN A 30 -39.41 18.87 -19.13
N ASP A 31 -38.72 19.55 -20.04
CA ASP A 31 -37.34 19.22 -20.42
C ASP A 31 -36.35 19.49 -19.27
N ALA A 32 -36.53 20.62 -18.59
CA ALA A 32 -35.76 20.94 -17.39
C ALA A 32 -35.97 19.90 -16.27
N GLY A 33 -37.22 19.50 -15.98
CA GLY A 33 -37.56 18.54 -14.94
C GLY A 33 -37.03 17.11 -15.18
N GLN A 34 -37.04 16.65 -16.43
CA GLN A 34 -36.47 15.35 -16.82
C GLN A 34 -34.94 15.34 -16.73
N SER A 35 -34.29 16.45 -17.09
CA SER A 35 -32.85 16.63 -16.96
C SER A 35 -32.38 16.52 -15.50
N VAL A 36 -33.04 17.21 -14.55
CA VAL A 36 -32.65 17.14 -13.12
C VAL A 36 -32.85 15.74 -12.52
N ALA A 37 -33.95 15.06 -12.89
CA ALA A 37 -34.23 13.71 -12.40
C ALA A 37 -33.21 12.68 -12.90
N SER A 38 -32.77 12.80 -14.17
CA SER A 38 -31.74 11.94 -14.74
C SER A 38 -30.37 12.16 -14.09
N ALA A 39 -29.99 13.42 -13.83
CA ALA A 39 -28.77 13.79 -13.14
C ALA A 39 -28.75 13.30 -11.69
N ALA A 40 -29.87 13.40 -10.96
CA ALA A 40 -30.00 12.88 -9.61
C ALA A 40 -29.85 11.35 -9.56
N LYS A 41 -30.42 10.64 -10.53
CA LYS A 41 -30.30 9.18 -10.65
C LYS A 41 -28.86 8.75 -10.96
N ALA A 42 -28.18 9.44 -11.89
CA ALA A 42 -26.80 9.17 -12.24
C ALA A 42 -25.84 9.43 -11.07
N SER A 43 -26.05 10.52 -10.32
CA SER A 43 -25.27 10.83 -9.10
C SER A 43 -25.47 9.78 -8.01
N ARG A 44 -26.71 9.32 -7.79
CA ARG A 44 -27.01 8.27 -6.82
C ARG A 44 -26.36 6.94 -7.20
N ALA A 45 -26.44 6.55 -8.47
CA ALA A 45 -25.76 5.34 -8.96
C ALA A 45 -24.24 5.39 -8.76
N LYS A 46 -23.61 6.57 -8.95
CA LYS A 46 -22.18 6.74 -8.65
C LYS A 46 -21.86 6.59 -7.16
N ILE A 47 -22.72 7.11 -6.28
CA ILE A 47 -22.56 6.96 -4.83
C ILE A 47 -22.69 5.49 -4.44
N ASP A 48 -23.73 4.81 -4.94
CA ASP A 48 -23.98 3.39 -4.65
C ASP A 48 -22.81 2.52 -5.12
N LEU A 49 -22.25 2.79 -6.32
CA LEU A 49 -21.06 2.12 -6.82
C LEU A 49 -19.83 2.35 -5.96
N LYS A 50 -19.61 3.59 -5.49
CA LYS A 50 -18.50 3.91 -4.59
C LYS A 50 -18.63 3.17 -3.27
N GLN A 51 -19.83 3.12 -2.69
CA GLN A 51 -20.09 2.39 -1.45
C GLN A 51 -19.91 0.88 -1.62
N ALA A 52 -20.36 0.32 -2.75
CA ALA A 52 -20.16 -1.09 -3.06
C ALA A 52 -18.67 -1.45 -3.16
N LYS A 53 -17.90 -0.64 -3.88
CA LYS A 53 -16.45 -0.81 -4.01
C LYS A 53 -15.74 -0.71 -2.66
N GLU A 54 -16.11 0.26 -1.80
CA GLU A 54 -15.56 0.37 -0.45
C GLU A 54 -15.82 -0.88 0.39
N ALA A 55 -17.02 -1.46 0.30
CA ALA A 55 -17.35 -2.71 0.98
C ALA A 55 -16.51 -3.89 0.47
N ASP A 56 -16.31 -3.99 -0.85
CA ASP A 56 -15.46 -5.01 -1.46
C ASP A 56 -13.98 -4.83 -1.05
N ILE A 57 -13.47 -3.60 -0.99
CA ILE A 57 -12.11 -3.33 -0.49
C ILE A 57 -11.96 -3.80 0.96
N ARG A 58 -12.93 -3.50 1.84
CA ARG A 58 -12.90 -3.97 3.24
C ARG A 58 -12.85 -5.49 3.31
N ARG A 59 -13.67 -6.17 2.52
CA ARG A 59 -13.66 -7.62 2.40
C ARG A 59 -12.31 -8.15 1.91
N LEU A 60 -11.69 -7.50 0.93
CA LEU A 60 -10.35 -7.87 0.45
C LEU A 60 -9.31 -7.77 1.58
N LEU A 61 -9.34 -6.68 2.36
CA LEU A 61 -8.42 -6.48 3.49
C LEU A 61 -8.62 -7.54 4.60
N GLU A 62 -9.86 -7.95 4.85
CA GLU A 62 -10.18 -9.05 5.77
C GLU A 62 -9.66 -10.40 5.25
N LEU A 63 -9.93 -10.73 3.98
CA LEU A 63 -9.50 -11.97 3.32
C LEU A 63 -7.98 -12.12 3.25
N THR A 64 -7.27 -11.00 3.18
CA THR A 64 -5.81 -10.95 3.16
C THR A 64 -5.18 -10.82 4.55
N HIS A 65 -6.01 -10.80 5.60
CA HIS A 65 -5.60 -10.67 7.00
C HIS A 65 -4.77 -9.41 7.30
N ALA A 66 -5.09 -8.30 6.62
CA ALA A 66 -4.34 -7.04 6.75
C ALA A 66 -4.26 -6.52 8.20
N GLY A 67 -5.34 -6.66 8.98
CA GLY A 67 -5.35 -6.27 10.40
C GLY A 67 -4.41 -7.11 11.28
N ALA A 68 -4.33 -8.43 11.02
CA ALA A 68 -3.40 -9.30 11.73
C ALA A 68 -1.95 -8.99 11.36
N LEU A 69 -1.68 -8.78 10.07
CA LEU A 69 -0.36 -8.38 9.56
C LEU A 69 0.11 -7.05 10.16
N ALA A 70 -0.80 -6.08 10.30
CA ALA A 70 -0.50 -4.82 10.94
C ALA A 70 -0.12 -4.98 12.42
N THR A 71 -0.83 -5.84 13.15
CA THR A 71 -0.54 -6.13 14.56
C THR A 71 0.83 -6.77 14.70
N GLN A 72 1.14 -7.76 13.86
CA GLN A 72 2.46 -8.39 13.82
C GLN A 72 3.57 -7.39 13.49
N THR A 73 3.32 -6.48 12.56
CA THR A 73 4.30 -5.43 12.19
C THR A 73 4.56 -4.50 13.36
N MET A 74 3.51 -4.11 14.10
CA MET A 74 3.62 -3.27 15.29
C MET A 74 4.41 -3.97 16.40
N GLU A 75 4.13 -5.24 16.67
CA GLU A 75 4.87 -6.04 17.67
C GLU A 75 6.37 -6.16 17.31
N SER A 76 6.67 -6.42 16.03
CA SER A 76 8.05 -6.46 15.54
C SER A 76 8.75 -5.09 15.70
N MET A 77 8.02 -4.01 15.40
CA MET A 77 8.55 -2.66 15.55
C MET A 77 8.80 -2.32 17.01
N GLU A 78 7.89 -2.68 17.93
CA GLU A 78 8.08 -2.54 19.37
C GLU A 78 9.32 -3.29 19.84
N GLY A 79 9.52 -4.54 19.43
CA GLY A 79 10.70 -5.33 19.82
C GLY A 79 12.02 -4.63 19.48
N ASN A 80 12.06 -3.92 18.35
CA ASN A 80 13.22 -3.13 17.92
C ASN A 80 13.30 -1.74 18.59
N ILE A 81 12.17 -1.09 18.84
CA ILE A 81 12.11 0.27 19.41
C ILE A 81 12.32 0.24 20.93
N LYS A 82 11.84 -0.78 21.63
CA LYS A 82 11.86 -0.85 23.10
C LYS A 82 13.27 -0.63 23.67
N PRO A 83 14.34 -1.31 23.19
CA PRO A 83 15.71 -1.05 23.67
C PRO A 83 16.19 0.38 23.36
N LEU A 84 15.89 0.90 22.17
CA LEU A 84 16.26 2.27 21.78
C LEU A 84 15.60 3.29 22.70
N MET A 85 14.32 3.09 23.01
CA MET A 85 13.57 3.95 23.90
C MET A 85 14.11 3.87 25.34
N THR A 86 14.38 2.67 25.86
CA THR A 86 15.00 2.48 27.19
C THR A 86 16.34 3.22 27.31
N ASN A 87 17.19 3.14 26.28
CA ASN A 87 18.50 3.79 26.27
C ASN A 87 18.43 5.32 26.11
N SER A 88 17.29 5.85 25.63
CA SER A 88 17.08 7.29 25.45
C SER A 88 16.73 8.03 26.75
N PHE A 89 16.26 7.33 27.78
CA PHE A 89 15.99 7.92 29.09
C PHE A 89 17.21 7.85 30.01
N PRO A 90 17.36 8.70 31.04
CA PRO A 90 18.44 8.59 32.05
C PRO A 90 18.42 7.28 32.85
N PRO A 91 19.58 6.74 33.30
CA PRO A 91 19.63 5.49 34.06
C PRO A 91 18.83 5.54 35.35
N GLY A 92 18.11 4.46 35.66
CA GLY A 92 17.36 4.33 36.91
C GLY A 92 16.39 3.15 36.89
N GLU A 93 16.00 2.67 38.08
CA GLU A 93 15.08 1.54 38.27
C GLU A 93 13.68 1.79 37.70
N TYR A 94 13.33 3.04 37.41
CA TYR A 94 12.04 3.42 36.83
C TYR A 94 11.91 3.10 35.34
N ARG A 95 13.02 2.91 34.62
CA ARG A 95 13.04 2.85 33.15
C ARG A 95 12.14 1.75 32.63
N ASP A 96 12.38 0.51 33.03
CA ASP A 96 11.65 -0.64 32.50
C ASP A 96 10.14 -0.51 32.74
N LYS A 97 9.76 -0.09 33.95
CA LYS A 97 8.36 0.17 34.30
C LYS A 97 7.73 1.29 33.46
N LEU A 98 8.45 2.39 33.23
CA LEU A 98 7.97 3.49 32.39
C LEU A 98 7.71 3.02 30.96
N ILE A 99 8.66 2.27 30.40
CA ILE A 99 8.61 1.76 29.03
C ILE A 99 7.46 0.75 28.87
N ASP A 100 7.31 -0.17 29.82
CA ASP A 100 6.20 -1.13 29.82
C ASP A 100 4.84 -0.42 29.92
N LEU A 101 4.70 0.56 30.81
CA LEU A 101 3.47 1.35 30.93
C LEU A 101 3.17 2.16 29.66
N PHE A 102 4.20 2.68 28.98
CA PHE A 102 4.05 3.34 27.70
C PHE A 102 3.46 2.38 26.66
N PHE A 103 4.03 1.18 26.49
CA PHE A 103 3.52 0.23 25.50
C PHE A 103 2.13 -0.27 25.86
N VAL A 104 1.83 -0.56 27.14
CA VAL A 104 0.44 -0.85 27.58
C VAL A 104 -0.52 0.26 27.16
N LYS A 105 -0.14 1.54 27.36
CA LYS A 105 -0.98 2.67 26.97
C LYS A 105 -1.06 2.84 25.45
N PHE A 106 0.03 2.60 24.73
CA PHE A 106 0.10 2.67 23.28
C PHE A 106 -0.82 1.63 22.63
N HIS A 107 -0.72 0.37 23.05
CA HIS A 107 -1.58 -0.73 22.59
C HIS A 107 -3.05 -0.46 22.89
N SER A 108 -3.38 0.11 24.05
CA SER A 108 -4.76 0.47 24.37
C SER A 108 -5.39 1.52 23.43
N LYS A 109 -4.55 2.24 22.67
CA LYS A 109 -4.97 3.22 21.66
C LYS A 109 -4.91 2.67 20.24
N PHE A 110 -4.29 1.51 20.05
CA PHE A 110 -4.19 0.88 18.75
C PHE A 110 -5.53 0.26 18.39
N ASP A 111 -6.07 0.68 17.25
CA ASP A 111 -7.30 0.15 16.70
C ASP A 111 -7.02 -0.39 15.30
N GLN A 112 -7.22 -1.69 15.13
CA GLN A 112 -7.08 -2.35 13.83
C GLN A 112 -8.06 -1.77 12.81
N GLN A 113 -9.29 -1.41 13.23
CA GLN A 113 -10.29 -0.86 12.32
C GLN A 113 -9.90 0.52 11.80
N ALA A 114 -9.37 1.39 12.66
CA ALA A 114 -8.83 2.67 12.23
C ALA A 114 -7.73 2.52 11.16
N LEU A 115 -6.91 1.47 11.24
CA LEU A 115 -5.90 1.21 10.21
C LEU A 115 -6.53 0.72 8.90
N LEU A 116 -7.53 -0.15 8.96
CA LEU A 116 -8.28 -0.58 7.76
C LEU A 116 -8.97 0.63 7.11
N ASP A 117 -9.53 1.55 7.89
CA ASP A 117 -10.14 2.79 7.40
C ASP A 117 -9.15 3.69 6.66
N LEU A 118 -7.88 3.71 7.09
CA LEU A 118 -6.80 4.39 6.37
C LEU A 118 -6.43 3.69 5.06
N ALA A 119 -6.56 2.36 4.99
CA ALA A 119 -6.20 1.57 3.81
C ALA A 119 -7.25 1.66 2.69
N VAL A 120 -8.54 1.72 3.04
CA VAL A 120 -9.64 1.75 2.05
C VAL A 120 -9.46 2.81 0.95
N PRO A 121 -9.23 4.10 1.25
CA PRO A 121 -9.07 5.13 0.21
C PRO A 121 -7.81 4.93 -0.64
N VAL A 122 -6.78 4.27 -0.10
CA VAL A 122 -5.56 3.94 -0.87
C VAL A 122 -5.90 2.88 -1.92
N TYR A 123 -6.58 1.80 -1.54
CA TYR A 123 -7.03 0.78 -2.49
C TYR A 123 -8.01 1.34 -3.52
N ASP A 124 -8.95 2.20 -3.10
CA ASP A 124 -9.91 2.85 -4.00
C ASP A 124 -9.22 3.66 -5.10
N LYS A 125 -8.09 4.30 -4.77
CA LYS A 125 -7.28 5.07 -5.71
C LYS A 125 -6.55 4.20 -6.75
N TYR A 126 -6.08 3.02 -6.37
CA TYR A 126 -5.17 2.22 -7.19
C TYR A 126 -5.84 1.07 -7.95
N TYR A 127 -7.01 0.63 -7.51
CA TYR A 127 -7.74 -0.48 -8.14
C TYR A 127 -9.12 -0.03 -8.60
N SER A 128 -9.55 -0.52 -9.75
CA SER A 128 -10.94 -0.44 -10.19
C SER A 128 -11.85 -1.40 -9.38
N ASP A 129 -13.16 -1.20 -9.48
CA ASP A 129 -14.15 -2.08 -8.83
C ASP A 129 -14.01 -3.55 -9.29
N ASP A 130 -13.81 -3.76 -10.60
CA ASP A 130 -13.64 -5.10 -11.18
C ASP A 130 -12.33 -5.76 -10.71
N GLU A 131 -11.23 -5.01 -10.62
CA GLU A 131 -9.95 -5.53 -10.11
C GLU A 131 -10.04 -5.92 -8.62
N VAL A 132 -10.74 -5.15 -7.80
CA VAL A 132 -10.97 -5.51 -6.39
C VAL A 132 -11.74 -6.84 -6.31
N LYS A 133 -12.79 -7.01 -7.12
CA LYS A 133 -13.57 -8.26 -7.18
C LYS A 133 -12.74 -9.44 -7.65
N ASP A 134 -11.84 -9.24 -8.61
CA ASP A 134 -10.95 -10.28 -9.09
C ASP A 134 -9.88 -10.66 -8.05
N LEU A 135 -9.36 -9.70 -7.29
CA LEU A 135 -8.48 -9.97 -6.15
C LEU A 135 -9.22 -10.77 -5.07
N ILE A 136 -10.45 -10.39 -4.72
CA ILE A 136 -11.29 -11.15 -3.78
C ILE A 136 -11.46 -12.59 -4.27
N ARG A 137 -11.78 -12.78 -5.56
CA ARG A 137 -11.96 -14.11 -6.16
C ARG A 137 -10.70 -14.95 -6.05
N LEU A 138 -9.55 -14.38 -6.40
CA LEU A 138 -8.25 -15.04 -6.32
C LEU A 138 -7.93 -15.45 -4.88
N TYR A 139 -8.00 -14.52 -3.93
CA TYR A 139 -7.67 -14.78 -2.53
C TYR A 139 -8.71 -15.64 -1.82
N SER A 140 -9.91 -15.80 -2.36
CA SER A 140 -10.90 -16.75 -1.84
C SER A 140 -10.60 -18.20 -2.23
N THR A 141 -9.66 -18.46 -3.15
CA THR A 141 -9.28 -19.82 -3.54
C THR A 141 -8.35 -20.49 -2.52
N PRO A 142 -8.33 -21.83 -2.42
CA PRO A 142 -7.36 -22.54 -1.57
C PRO A 142 -5.89 -22.21 -1.91
N LEU A 143 -5.58 -22.00 -3.20
CA LEU A 143 -4.24 -21.60 -3.62
C LEU A 143 -3.92 -20.16 -3.21
N GLY A 144 -4.86 -19.23 -3.38
CA GLY A 144 -4.70 -17.84 -2.94
C GLY A 144 -4.47 -17.72 -1.43
N GLN A 145 -5.24 -18.47 -0.63
CA GLN A 145 -5.02 -18.55 0.82
C GLN A 145 -3.68 -19.19 1.19
N LYS A 146 -3.29 -20.28 0.50
CA LYS A 146 -1.97 -20.88 0.70
C LYS A 146 -0.87 -19.87 0.39
N MET A 147 -0.98 -19.12 -0.70
CA MET A 147 0.00 -18.12 -1.11
C MET A 147 0.20 -17.06 -0.02
N LEU A 148 -0.88 -16.51 0.55
CA LEU A 148 -0.82 -15.55 1.66
C LEU A 148 -0.07 -16.12 2.88
N ALA A 149 -0.28 -17.40 3.20
CA ALA A 149 0.37 -18.06 4.33
C ALA A 149 1.83 -18.48 4.06
N THR A 150 2.18 -18.80 2.81
CA THR A 150 3.50 -19.35 2.47
C THR A 150 4.49 -18.32 1.97
N LEU A 151 4.05 -17.27 1.28
CA LEU A 151 4.98 -16.26 0.73
C LEU A 151 5.88 -15.63 1.81
N PRO A 152 5.38 -15.21 2.99
CA PRO A 152 6.24 -14.68 4.04
C PRO A 152 7.30 -15.69 4.51
N LYS A 153 6.95 -16.98 4.58
CA LYS A 153 7.86 -18.06 4.97
C LYS A 153 8.96 -18.28 3.94
N VAL A 154 8.58 -18.31 2.66
CA VAL A 154 9.54 -18.41 1.54
C VAL A 154 10.51 -17.23 1.57
N MET A 155 10.01 -16.01 1.76
CA MET A 155 10.87 -14.82 1.85
C MET A 155 11.82 -14.89 3.05
N ALA A 156 11.34 -15.34 4.22
CA ALA A 156 12.17 -15.52 5.41
C ALA A 156 13.27 -16.56 5.21
N GLU A 157 12.95 -17.71 4.60
CA GLU A 157 13.93 -18.75 4.28
C GLU A 157 14.98 -18.27 3.26
N LEU A 158 14.53 -17.55 2.21
CA LEU A 158 15.44 -16.96 1.23
C LEU A 158 16.37 -15.92 1.86
N GLN A 159 15.85 -15.08 2.76
CA GLN A 159 16.66 -14.11 3.47
C GLN A 159 17.72 -14.79 4.34
N ALA A 160 17.34 -15.82 5.11
CA ALA A 160 18.28 -16.57 5.95
C ALA A 160 19.36 -17.28 5.11
N ALA A 161 18.97 -17.91 4.00
CA ALA A 161 19.91 -18.54 3.06
C ALA A 161 20.87 -17.51 2.45
N GLY A 162 20.35 -16.36 2.03
CA GLY A 162 21.14 -15.26 1.48
C GLY A 162 22.13 -14.67 2.49
N GLN A 163 21.72 -14.49 3.75
CA GLN A 163 22.60 -14.05 4.83
C GLN A 163 23.76 -15.02 5.03
N LYS A 164 23.48 -16.32 5.17
CA LYS A 164 24.51 -17.35 5.34
C LYS A 164 25.49 -17.37 4.16
N GLN A 165 24.99 -17.28 2.94
CA GLN A 165 25.84 -17.24 1.75
C GLN A 165 26.69 -15.96 1.72
N GLY A 166 26.11 -14.82 2.08
CA GLY A 166 26.82 -13.54 2.15
C GLY A 166 27.92 -13.53 3.21
N GLU A 167 27.67 -14.09 4.39
CA GLU A 167 28.66 -14.26 5.45
C GLU A 167 29.86 -15.11 5.00
N GLU A 168 29.58 -16.24 4.36
CA GLU A 168 30.64 -17.13 3.86
C GLU A 168 31.46 -16.46 2.75
N LEU A 169 30.80 -15.79 1.80
CA LEU A 169 31.49 -15.04 0.75
C LEU A 169 32.35 -13.92 1.35
N GLY A 170 31.81 -13.14 2.28
CA GLY A 170 32.56 -12.07 2.95
C GLY A 170 33.77 -12.60 3.73
N ARG A 171 33.63 -13.75 4.40
CA ARG A 171 34.73 -14.43 5.09
C ARG A 171 35.82 -14.86 4.12
N GLN A 172 35.46 -15.49 3.00
CA GLN A 172 36.41 -15.91 1.97
C GLN A 172 37.15 -14.71 1.39
N SER A 173 36.42 -13.67 0.97
CA SER A 173 37.02 -12.44 0.44
C SER A 173 37.96 -11.77 1.44
N MET A 174 37.60 -11.71 2.72
CA MET A 174 38.49 -11.17 3.76
C MET A 174 39.77 -11.99 3.89
N MET A 175 39.68 -13.32 3.87
CA MET A 175 40.86 -14.18 3.93
C MET A 175 41.79 -13.96 2.74
N GLU A 176 41.24 -13.85 1.53
CA GLU A 176 42.01 -13.58 0.31
C GLU A 176 42.71 -12.21 0.39
N VAL A 177 41.97 -11.16 0.77
CA VAL A 177 42.54 -9.80 0.94
C VAL A 177 43.69 -9.80 1.95
N LEU A 178 43.53 -10.44 3.11
CA LEU A 178 44.59 -10.48 4.12
C LEU A 178 45.82 -11.29 3.67
N ALA A 179 45.61 -12.34 2.87
CA ALA A 179 46.71 -13.13 2.30
C ALA A 179 47.48 -12.33 1.23
N GLU A 180 46.78 -11.54 0.41
CA GLU A 180 47.38 -10.67 -0.62
C GLU A 180 48.03 -9.41 -0.03
N HIS A 181 47.56 -8.96 1.14
CA HIS A 181 47.99 -7.74 1.83
C HIS A 181 48.47 -7.99 3.27
N PRO A 182 49.64 -8.62 3.49
CA PRO A 182 50.13 -8.99 4.82
C PRO A 182 50.35 -7.80 5.77
N GLU A 183 50.55 -6.59 5.24
CA GLU A 183 50.65 -5.36 6.02
C GLU A 183 49.33 -5.03 6.73
N MET A 184 48.19 -5.28 6.06
CA MET A 184 46.87 -5.06 6.63
C MET A 184 46.55 -6.10 7.70
N GLU A 185 46.96 -7.34 7.50
CA GLU A 185 46.84 -8.38 8.52
C GLU A 185 47.61 -8.01 9.79
N LYS A 186 48.87 -7.57 9.66
CA LYS A 186 49.68 -7.12 10.80
C LYS A 186 49.05 -5.91 11.51
N ALA A 187 48.54 -4.94 10.75
CA ALA A 187 47.85 -3.79 11.32
C ALA A 187 46.60 -4.20 12.12
N LEU A 188 45.80 -5.14 11.58
CA LEU A 188 44.61 -5.67 12.24
C LEU A 188 44.97 -6.39 13.56
N GLN A 189 46.01 -7.23 13.54
CA GLN A 189 46.47 -7.93 14.74
C GLN A 189 47.02 -6.98 15.81
N ALA A 190 47.74 -5.93 15.41
CA ALA A 190 48.25 -4.90 16.33
C ALA A 190 47.10 -4.12 17.00
N ALA A 191 46.08 -3.76 16.21
CA ALA A 191 44.87 -3.11 16.72
C ALA A 191 44.09 -4.02 17.69
N ALA A 192 43.96 -5.32 17.37
CA ALA A 192 43.28 -6.27 18.25
C ALA A 192 43.97 -6.42 19.62
N LYS A 193 45.31 -6.40 19.65
CA LYS A 193 46.10 -6.47 20.89
C LYS A 193 45.99 -5.21 21.76
N THR A 194 45.77 -4.04 21.15
CA THR A 194 45.60 -2.77 21.87
C THR A 194 44.17 -2.56 22.35
N ALA A 195 43.18 -3.21 21.74
CA ALA A 195 41.77 -3.14 22.13
C ALA A 195 41.37 -4.12 23.26
N GLN A 196 42.19 -5.14 23.56
CA GLN A 196 41.96 -6.00 24.72
C GLN A 196 42.45 -5.30 26.00
N PRO A 197 41.61 -5.11 27.03
CA PRO A 197 42.06 -4.53 28.29
C PRO A 197 43.12 -5.44 28.91
N ALA A 198 44.24 -4.85 29.36
CA ALA A 198 45.25 -5.56 30.13
C ALA A 198 44.57 -6.22 31.34
N LYS A 199 44.73 -7.54 31.46
CA LYS A 199 44.27 -8.31 32.62
C LYS A 199 44.88 -7.79 33.91
#